data_AF-A0A7S6VVT6-F1
#
_entry.id   AF-A0A7S6VVT6-F1
#
_cell.length_a   1.000
_cell.length_b   1.000
_cell.length_c   1.000
_cell.angle_alpha   90.00
_cell.angle_beta   90.00
_cell.angle_gamma   90.00
#
_symmetry.space_group_name_H-M   'P 1'
#
loop_
_entity.id
_entity.type
_entity.pdbx_description
1 polymer ?
#
loop_
_entity_poly.entity_id
_entity_poly.type
_entity_poly.pdbx_seq_one_letter_code
_entity_poly.pdbx_strand_id
1 'polypeptide(L)'
;MSSGAKQTTPYGIESAPGVIATTWKTLAFTSNGLDAAAQTTESQTIKDSRVAAGSMVTGIEVTGDVETEFAYGIQDDLLEGVAFNQWLNNVLTFGGTTRKTFSIIRGFTDIDNYQVFTGCHINQWSLSIPDSGIVTSKFSIMGMKRTAYEVSPATTVTPAEDAIVFTSLSTGDILIDGQAKAGMCVTQLDLTIDNSMQVQKCLNYENNISAILETLMKGTGNFTVAWSKNTAELYENQFLNEPISLQYSLKDNKGNKYTLLLPKLTVSAPLPSGGAGDVLNTQFSFTVADEAPTLTRIPVAAP
;
A
#
# COMPACT_ATOMS: atom_id res chain seq x y z
N MET A 1 17.50 -0.21 -26.36
CA MET A 1 16.47 0.78 -25.93
C MET A 1 15.23 -0.01 -25.60
N SER A 2 14.53 0.30 -24.49
CA SER A 2 13.35 -0.44 -24.03
C SER A 2 12.08 0.39 -24.16
N SER A 3 10.93 -0.26 -24.32
CA SER A 3 9.61 0.38 -24.38
C SER A 3 8.81 0.13 -23.10
N GLY A 4 7.96 1.10 -22.72
CA GLY A 4 7.18 1.03 -21.48
C GLY A 4 6.27 -0.22 -21.38
N ALA A 5 5.79 -0.73 -22.53
CA ALA A 5 4.94 -1.92 -22.61
C ALA A 5 5.70 -3.25 -22.42
N LYS A 6 7.04 -3.23 -22.36
CA LYS A 6 7.89 -4.41 -22.18
C LYS A 6 8.39 -4.57 -20.74
N GLN A 7 7.82 -3.77 -19.83
CA GLN A 7 8.06 -3.87 -18.40
C GLN A 7 7.22 -5.00 -17.80
N THR A 8 7.82 -5.75 -16.87
CA THR A 8 7.13 -6.80 -16.11
C THR A 8 7.51 -6.73 -14.64
N THR A 9 6.55 -7.02 -13.75
CA THR A 9 6.81 -7.09 -12.31
C THR A 9 6.47 -8.47 -11.73
N PRO A 10 7.29 -9.52 -11.98
CA PRO A 10 7.18 -10.77 -11.25
C PRO A 10 7.48 -10.56 -9.76
N TYR A 11 6.71 -11.20 -8.89
CA TYR A 11 6.99 -11.28 -7.47
C TYR A 11 6.79 -12.69 -6.95
N GLY A 12 7.46 -13.01 -5.84
CA GLY A 12 7.33 -14.28 -5.14
C GLY A 12 7.59 -14.11 -3.64
N ILE A 13 6.98 -14.96 -2.84
CA ILE A 13 7.20 -14.98 -1.38
C ILE A 13 8.49 -15.76 -1.11
N GLU A 14 9.39 -15.17 -0.32
CA GLU A 14 10.66 -15.80 0.05
C GLU A 14 10.47 -16.81 1.17
N SER A 15 11.27 -17.87 1.19
CA SER A 15 11.32 -18.81 2.31
C SER A 15 12.03 -18.24 3.53
N ALA A 16 12.91 -17.25 3.32
CA ALA A 16 13.61 -16.48 4.34
C ALA A 16 14.05 -15.13 3.75
N PRO A 17 14.18 -14.06 4.58
CA PRO A 17 14.56 -12.74 4.09
C PRO A 17 15.85 -12.77 3.25
N GLY A 18 15.77 -12.27 2.02
CA GLY A 18 16.91 -12.16 1.11
C GLY A 18 17.18 -13.42 0.28
N VAL A 19 16.45 -14.52 0.48
CA VAL A 19 16.54 -15.71 -0.36
C VAL A 19 15.57 -15.58 -1.52
N ILE A 20 16.10 -15.59 -2.76
CA ILE A 20 15.28 -15.45 -3.97
C ILE A 20 14.14 -16.47 -3.98
N ALA A 21 12.92 -15.98 -4.17
CA ALA A 21 11.72 -16.81 -4.24
C ALA A 21 11.79 -17.86 -5.38
N THR A 22 11.16 -19.01 -5.17
CA THR A 22 11.12 -20.11 -6.15
C THR A 22 9.80 -20.18 -6.92
N THR A 23 8.75 -19.56 -6.40
CA THR A 23 7.42 -19.50 -7.04
C THR A 23 7.11 -18.05 -7.36
N TRP A 24 6.66 -17.79 -8.59
CA TRP A 24 6.49 -16.44 -9.11
C TRP A 24 5.10 -16.20 -9.68
N LYS A 25 4.57 -15.01 -9.44
CA LYS A 25 3.36 -14.47 -10.05
C LYS A 25 3.69 -13.13 -10.71
N THR A 26 3.02 -12.80 -11.81
CA THR A 26 3.14 -11.46 -12.40
C THR A 26 2.14 -10.52 -11.73
N LEU A 27 2.62 -9.42 -11.16
CA LEU A 27 1.78 -8.32 -10.72
C LEU A 27 1.49 -7.41 -11.91
N ALA A 28 0.20 -7.21 -12.23
CA ALA A 28 -0.21 -6.12 -13.11
C ALA A 28 -0.10 -4.79 -12.35
N PHE A 29 0.51 -3.78 -12.96
CA PHE A 29 0.79 -2.49 -12.32
C PHE A 29 0.53 -1.33 -13.27
N THR A 30 0.19 -0.18 -12.71
CA THR A 30 0.07 1.10 -13.44
C THR A 30 1.37 1.90 -13.36
N SER A 31 2.07 1.81 -12.22
CA SER A 31 3.39 2.39 -12.03
C SER A 31 4.27 1.48 -11.15
N ASN A 32 5.57 1.50 -11.39
CA ASN A 32 6.55 0.80 -10.57
C ASN A 32 7.79 1.70 -10.42
N GLY A 33 7.96 2.25 -9.22
CA GLY A 33 9.06 3.12 -8.83
C GLY A 33 10.15 2.42 -8.00
N LEU A 34 10.09 1.10 -7.83
CA LEU A 34 11.06 0.36 -7.00
C LEU A 34 12.46 0.45 -7.59
N ASP A 35 13.40 1.01 -6.82
CA ASP A 35 14.78 1.23 -7.25
C ASP A 35 15.78 1.05 -6.10
N ALA A 36 17.07 1.02 -6.42
CA ALA A 36 18.15 1.07 -5.44
C ALA A 36 19.01 2.32 -5.65
N ALA A 37 19.01 3.20 -4.65
CA ALA A 37 19.81 4.41 -4.65
C ALA A 37 21.11 4.21 -3.87
N ALA A 38 22.25 4.59 -4.47
CA ALA A 38 23.52 4.63 -3.76
C ALA A 38 23.56 5.87 -2.86
N GLN A 39 23.87 5.66 -1.58
CA GLN A 39 24.18 6.73 -0.64
C GLN A 39 25.66 7.08 -0.77
N THR A 40 26.00 8.36 -0.94
CA THR A 40 27.39 8.78 -1.13
C THR A 40 27.81 9.82 -0.09
N THR A 41 29.07 9.78 0.29
CA THR A 41 29.69 10.78 1.16
C THR A 41 30.83 11.47 0.42
N GLU A 42 30.81 12.81 0.41
CA GLU A 42 31.88 13.60 -0.18
C GLU A 42 33.14 13.55 0.69
N SER A 43 34.29 13.34 0.06
CA SER A 43 35.58 13.40 0.73
C SER A 43 35.93 14.86 1.05
N GLN A 44 36.04 15.16 2.34
CA GLN A 44 36.49 16.47 2.84
C GLN A 44 38.03 16.54 2.99
N THR A 45 38.77 15.66 2.29
CA THR A 45 40.23 15.66 2.35
C THR A 45 40.78 16.93 1.71
N ILE A 46 41.47 17.74 2.52
CA ILE A 46 42.18 18.92 2.06
C ILE A 46 43.44 18.47 1.32
N LYS A 47 43.43 18.64 0.00
CA LYS A 47 44.62 18.59 -0.84
C LYS A 47 45.02 20.05 -1.09
N ASP A 48 46.30 20.33 -1.34
CA ASP A 48 46.79 21.67 -1.70
C ASP A 48 46.30 22.08 -3.11
N SER A 49 44.98 22.09 -3.28
CA SER A 49 44.21 22.27 -4.50
C SER A 49 42.80 22.70 -4.11
N ARG A 50 42.19 23.58 -4.91
CA ARG A 50 40.82 24.04 -4.70
C ARG A 50 39.75 23.09 -5.24
N VAL A 51 40.14 21.94 -5.79
CA VAL A 51 39.23 20.96 -6.40
C VAL A 51 38.89 19.87 -5.39
N ALA A 52 37.59 19.58 -5.23
CA ALA A 52 37.08 18.56 -4.31
C ALA A 52 37.59 17.15 -4.67
N ALA A 53 37.77 16.31 -3.65
CA ALA A 53 38.31 14.96 -3.80
C ALA A 53 37.29 13.92 -4.33
N GLY A 54 36.05 14.35 -4.59
CA GLY A 54 34.95 13.51 -5.08
C GLY A 54 34.17 12.83 -3.95
N SER A 55 33.19 12.00 -4.33
CA SER A 55 32.34 11.25 -3.40
C SER A 55 32.57 9.74 -3.48
N MET A 56 32.32 9.04 -2.38
CA MET A 56 32.39 7.57 -2.29
C MET A 56 31.04 7.00 -1.89
N VAL A 57 30.69 5.81 -2.40
CA VAL A 57 29.47 5.10 -2.00
C VAL A 57 29.65 4.55 -0.58
N THR A 58 28.72 4.89 0.31
CA THR A 58 28.75 4.53 1.74
C THR A 58 27.54 3.69 2.18
N GLY A 59 26.61 3.44 1.27
CA GLY A 59 25.50 2.51 1.49
C GLY A 59 24.59 2.42 0.27
N ILE A 60 23.56 1.58 0.38
CA ILE A 60 22.48 1.48 -0.60
C ILE A 60 21.16 1.57 0.15
N GLU A 61 20.17 2.14 -0.50
CA GLU A 61 18.79 2.15 -0.05
C GLU A 61 17.90 1.59 -1.16
N VAL A 62 17.06 0.61 -0.82
CA VAL A 62 16.16 -0.04 -1.78
C VAL A 62 14.75 0.28 -1.35
N THR A 63 14.09 1.18 -2.09
CA THR A 63 12.74 1.64 -1.78
C THR A 63 11.98 1.97 -3.05
N GLY A 64 10.66 2.02 -2.95
CA GLY A 64 9.79 2.58 -3.98
C GLY A 64 8.36 2.07 -3.88
N ASP A 65 7.50 2.70 -4.66
CA ASP A 65 6.07 2.42 -4.69
C ASP A 65 5.71 1.60 -5.93
N VAL A 66 4.81 0.63 -5.76
CA VAL A 66 4.15 -0.06 -6.88
C VAL A 66 2.66 0.22 -6.79
N GLU A 67 2.10 0.79 -7.85
CA GLU A 67 0.69 1.14 -7.96
C GLU A 67 -0.03 0.14 -8.86
N THR A 68 -1.25 -0.21 -8.46
CA THR A 68 -2.09 -1.20 -9.15
C THR A 68 -3.54 -0.73 -9.14
N GLU A 69 -4.33 -1.20 -10.10
CA GLU A 69 -5.78 -1.11 -10.03
C GLU A 69 -6.29 -2.19 -9.06
N PHE A 70 -7.08 -1.80 -8.07
CA PHE A 70 -7.51 -2.70 -7.03
C PHE A 70 -8.60 -3.64 -7.55
N ALA A 71 -8.41 -4.94 -7.33
CA ALA A 71 -9.32 -5.98 -7.80
C ALA A 71 -9.41 -7.13 -6.80
N TYR A 72 -10.51 -7.87 -6.85
CA TYR A 72 -10.74 -8.99 -5.95
C TYR A 72 -9.73 -10.12 -6.17
N GLY A 73 -9.01 -10.52 -5.11
CA GLY A 73 -8.08 -11.65 -5.11
C GLY A 73 -6.67 -11.37 -5.66
N ILE A 74 -6.49 -10.30 -6.43
CA ILE A 74 -5.25 -10.04 -7.17
C ILE A 74 -4.10 -9.63 -6.25
N GLN A 75 -4.37 -8.73 -5.29
CA GLN A 75 -3.35 -8.18 -4.38
C GLN A 75 -3.27 -8.92 -3.03
N ASP A 76 -3.90 -10.08 -2.87
CA ASP A 76 -4.04 -10.73 -1.56
C ASP A 76 -2.71 -11.06 -0.88
N ASP A 77 -1.70 -11.52 -1.63
CA ASP A 77 -0.37 -11.83 -1.07
C ASP A 77 0.32 -10.55 -0.53
N LEU A 78 0.16 -9.42 -1.23
CA LEU A 78 0.72 -8.11 -0.82
C LEU A 78 -0.05 -7.54 0.37
N LEU A 79 -1.37 -7.74 0.42
CA LEU A 79 -2.22 -7.37 1.55
C LEU A 79 -1.82 -8.14 2.82
N GLU A 80 -1.56 -9.45 2.72
CA GLU A 80 -0.97 -10.22 3.82
C GLU A 80 0.40 -9.67 4.23
N GLY A 81 1.20 -9.26 3.25
CA GLY A 81 2.50 -8.64 3.43
C GLY A 81 2.46 -7.33 4.23
N VAL A 82 1.45 -6.47 4.05
CA VAL A 82 1.29 -5.24 4.85
C VAL A 82 0.57 -5.50 6.18
N ALA A 83 -0.36 -6.46 6.21
CA ALA A 83 -1.11 -6.79 7.43
C ALA A 83 -0.27 -7.51 8.49
N PHE A 84 0.85 -8.09 8.08
CA PHE A 84 1.69 -8.97 8.90
C PHE A 84 0.89 -10.15 9.43
N ASN A 85 0.00 -10.66 8.58
CA ASN A 85 -0.93 -11.70 8.92
C ASN A 85 -1.34 -12.45 7.66
N GLN A 86 -1.98 -13.60 7.84
CA GLN A 86 -2.53 -14.39 6.75
C GLN A 86 -4.04 -14.30 6.71
N TRP A 87 -4.63 -14.54 5.54
CA TRP A 87 -6.07 -14.70 5.42
C TRP A 87 -6.54 -15.94 6.19
N LEU A 88 -7.45 -15.75 7.15
CA LEU A 88 -8.08 -16.82 7.90
C LEU A 88 -9.59 -16.75 7.71
N ASN A 89 -10.19 -17.81 7.18
CA ASN A 89 -11.64 -17.86 6.91
C ASN A 89 -12.13 -16.62 6.13
N ASN A 90 -11.35 -16.19 5.12
CA ASN A 90 -11.61 -14.99 4.33
C ASN A 90 -11.54 -13.65 5.08
N VAL A 91 -10.96 -13.60 6.28
CA VAL A 91 -10.71 -12.37 7.02
C VAL A 91 -9.20 -12.14 7.13
N LEU A 92 -8.76 -10.93 6.83
CA LEU A 92 -7.42 -10.44 7.05
C LEU A 92 -7.46 -9.36 8.13
N THR A 93 -6.75 -9.59 9.23
CA THR A 93 -6.62 -8.62 10.33
C THR A 93 -5.27 -7.92 10.25
N PHE A 94 -5.26 -6.60 10.21
CA PHE A 94 -4.04 -5.79 10.16
C PHE A 94 -3.38 -5.66 11.54
N GLY A 95 -2.07 -5.44 11.57
CA GLY A 95 -1.31 -5.33 12.83
C GLY A 95 -0.94 -6.69 13.44
N GLY A 96 -0.79 -7.73 12.62
CA GLY A 96 -0.27 -9.01 13.06
C GLY A 96 1.25 -9.02 13.25
N THR A 97 1.80 -10.20 13.49
CA THR A 97 3.26 -10.44 13.69
C THR A 97 3.83 -11.48 12.74
N THR A 98 3.02 -12.01 11.81
CA THR A 98 3.44 -12.99 10.80
C THR A 98 3.98 -12.28 9.57
N ARG A 99 5.28 -12.05 9.58
CA ARG A 99 5.98 -11.32 8.52
C ARG A 99 6.18 -12.18 7.27
N LYS A 100 5.94 -11.58 6.11
CA LYS A 100 6.27 -12.14 4.79
C LYS A 100 7.29 -11.25 4.10
N THR A 101 8.30 -11.85 3.49
CA THR A 101 9.26 -11.14 2.65
C THR A 101 9.11 -11.58 1.21
N PHE A 102 9.40 -10.67 0.29
CA PHE A 102 9.17 -10.86 -1.13
C PHE A 102 10.47 -10.71 -1.90
N SER A 103 10.60 -11.51 -2.95
CA SER A 103 11.47 -11.18 -4.07
C SER A 103 10.63 -10.52 -5.15
N ILE A 104 11.09 -9.38 -5.66
CA ILE A 104 10.38 -8.60 -6.69
C ILE A 104 11.36 -8.36 -7.83
N ILE A 105 10.90 -8.59 -9.05
CA ILE A 105 11.69 -8.36 -10.26
C ILE A 105 11.08 -7.17 -10.99
N ARG A 106 11.93 -6.21 -11.36
CA ARG A 106 11.59 -5.18 -12.33
C ARG A 106 12.31 -5.52 -13.63
N GLY A 107 11.57 -6.10 -14.57
CA GLY A 107 12.11 -6.66 -15.80
C GLY A 107 11.84 -5.79 -17.02
N PHE A 108 12.84 -5.63 -17.88
CA PHE A 108 12.76 -5.00 -19.19
C PHE A 108 13.04 -6.08 -20.26
N THR A 109 11.96 -6.72 -20.70
CA THR A 109 12.01 -7.98 -21.45
C THR A 109 12.53 -7.87 -22.88
N ASP A 110 12.63 -6.67 -23.42
CA ASP A 110 13.11 -6.39 -24.79
C ASP A 110 14.61 -6.10 -24.87
N ILE A 111 15.28 -5.98 -23.71
CA ILE A 111 16.72 -5.70 -23.62
C ILE A 111 17.42 -6.63 -22.62
N ASP A 112 16.77 -7.71 -22.20
CA ASP A 112 17.33 -8.71 -21.29
C ASP A 112 17.92 -8.07 -20.02
N ASN A 113 17.16 -7.17 -19.38
CA ASN A 113 17.62 -6.47 -18.18
C ASN A 113 16.61 -6.67 -17.04
N TYR A 114 17.03 -7.38 -16.00
CA TYR A 114 16.19 -7.75 -14.87
C TYR A 114 16.80 -7.27 -13.57
N GLN A 115 16.07 -6.44 -12.84
CA GLN A 115 16.47 -5.95 -11.53
C GLN A 115 15.73 -6.73 -10.46
N VAL A 116 16.46 -7.53 -9.70
CA VAL A 116 15.91 -8.44 -8.69
C VAL A 116 16.15 -7.85 -7.32
N PHE A 117 15.07 -7.56 -6.62
CA PHE A 117 15.04 -7.06 -5.27
C PHE A 117 14.68 -8.20 -4.32
N THR A 118 15.43 -8.36 -3.24
CA THR A 118 15.23 -9.43 -2.25
C THR A 118 15.12 -8.86 -0.84
N GLY A 119 14.48 -9.60 0.06
CA GLY A 119 14.14 -9.12 1.39
C GLY A 119 13.19 -7.93 1.33
N CYS A 120 12.28 -7.90 0.35
CA CYS A 120 11.29 -6.83 0.21
C CYS A 120 10.18 -6.99 1.26
N HIS A 121 9.90 -5.89 1.95
CA HIS A 121 8.82 -5.75 2.92
C HIS A 121 7.80 -4.77 2.37
N ILE A 122 6.53 -5.06 2.56
CA ILE A 122 5.45 -4.11 2.25
C ILE A 122 5.28 -3.20 3.47
N ASN A 123 5.88 -2.02 3.41
CA ASN A 123 5.84 -1.06 4.51
C ASN A 123 4.44 -0.47 4.68
N GLN A 124 3.85 -0.03 3.56
CA GLN A 124 2.60 0.71 3.56
C GLN A 124 1.70 0.25 2.44
N TRP A 125 0.40 0.22 2.70
CA TRP A 125 -0.65 0.09 1.69
C TRP A 125 -1.56 1.31 1.76
N SER A 126 -1.77 1.93 0.61
CA SER A 126 -2.77 2.99 0.45
C SER A 126 -3.84 2.55 -0.55
N LEU A 127 -5.11 2.65 -0.15
CA LEU A 127 -6.29 2.41 -0.98
C LEU A 127 -6.97 3.74 -1.25
N SER A 128 -7.26 4.03 -2.52
CA SER A 128 -7.96 5.25 -2.93
C SER A 128 -9.21 4.92 -3.72
N ILE A 129 -10.35 5.38 -3.22
CA ILE A 129 -11.66 5.32 -3.86
C ILE A 129 -12.02 6.74 -4.28
N PRO A 130 -11.84 7.11 -5.56
CA PRO A 130 -12.16 8.46 -6.04
C PRO A 130 -13.67 8.66 -6.19
N ASP A 131 -14.09 9.91 -6.40
CA ASP A 131 -15.47 10.27 -6.72
C ASP A 131 -15.92 9.72 -8.08
N SER A 132 -15.02 9.73 -9.05
CA SER A 132 -15.20 9.16 -10.38
C SER A 132 -13.90 8.53 -10.86
N GLY A 133 -13.88 7.22 -11.03
CA GLY A 133 -12.73 6.53 -11.59
C GLY A 133 -12.57 5.09 -11.09
N ILE A 134 -11.39 4.55 -11.33
CA ILE A 134 -10.96 3.22 -10.90
C ILE A 134 -10.38 3.33 -9.49
N VAL A 135 -10.70 2.36 -8.63
CA VAL A 135 -10.12 2.25 -7.30
C VAL A 135 -8.67 1.77 -7.44
N THR A 136 -7.73 2.46 -6.79
CA THR A 136 -6.30 2.14 -6.90
C THR A 136 -5.73 1.68 -5.56
N SER A 137 -4.68 0.87 -5.64
CA SER A 137 -3.88 0.46 -4.49
C SER A 137 -2.42 0.75 -4.75
N LYS A 138 -1.77 1.38 -3.77
CA LYS A 138 -0.33 1.65 -3.77
C LYS A 138 0.34 0.88 -2.65
N PHE A 139 1.42 0.19 -2.97
CA PHE A 139 2.24 -0.54 -2.00
C PHE A 139 3.64 0.09 -1.94
N SER A 140 3.99 0.64 -0.78
CA SER A 140 5.34 1.12 -0.53
C SER A 140 6.22 -0.01 -0.05
N ILE A 141 7.30 -0.26 -0.77
CA ILE A 141 8.19 -1.39 -0.56
C ILE A 141 9.54 -0.90 -0.04
N MET A 142 10.10 -1.64 0.90
CA MET A 142 11.50 -1.50 1.33
C MET A 142 12.22 -2.83 1.18
N GLY A 143 13.34 -2.85 0.45
CA GLY A 143 14.15 -4.04 0.19
C GLY A 143 15.49 -4.02 0.92
N MET A 144 16.14 -5.17 0.98
CA MET A 144 17.48 -5.31 1.57
C MET A 144 18.59 -5.30 0.51
N LYS A 145 18.27 -5.69 -0.72
CA LYS A 145 19.26 -5.84 -1.78
C LYS A 145 18.63 -5.70 -3.15
N ARG A 146 19.41 -5.19 -4.10
CA ARG A 146 19.12 -5.20 -5.53
C ARG A 146 20.29 -5.81 -6.31
N THR A 147 19.99 -6.80 -7.14
CA THR A 147 20.96 -7.45 -8.03
C THR A 147 20.48 -7.35 -9.47
N ALA A 148 21.36 -7.03 -10.42
CA ALA A 148 21.03 -7.02 -11.84
C ALA A 148 21.32 -8.39 -12.45
N TYR A 149 20.46 -8.80 -13.38
CA TYR A 149 20.58 -10.04 -14.14
C TYR A 149 20.30 -9.77 -15.62
N GLU A 150 20.98 -10.51 -16.49
CA GLU A 150 20.68 -10.55 -17.92
C GLU A 150 19.59 -11.59 -18.26
N VAL A 151 19.44 -12.61 -17.40
CA VAL A 151 18.40 -13.63 -17.52
C VAL A 151 17.55 -13.61 -16.26
N SER A 152 16.23 -13.52 -16.41
CA SER A 152 15.29 -13.55 -15.28
C SER A 152 15.50 -14.82 -14.44
N PRO A 153 15.68 -14.71 -13.11
CA PRO A 153 15.71 -15.89 -12.24
C PRO A 153 14.32 -16.52 -12.04
N ALA A 154 13.25 -15.83 -12.45
CA ALA A 154 11.89 -16.36 -12.42
C ALA A 154 11.65 -17.24 -13.65
N THR A 155 11.86 -18.55 -13.50
CA THR A 155 11.79 -19.53 -14.60
C THR A 155 10.36 -19.89 -15.00
N THR A 156 9.48 -20.12 -14.02
CA THR A 156 8.05 -20.35 -14.23
C THR A 156 7.27 -19.28 -13.48
N VAL A 157 6.52 -18.46 -14.22
CA VAL A 157 5.77 -17.33 -13.68
C VAL A 157 4.30 -17.53 -14.01
N THR A 158 3.45 -17.54 -12.99
CA THR A 158 2.00 -17.45 -13.19
C THR A 158 1.69 -16.10 -13.82
N PRO A 159 1.02 -16.05 -14.98
CA PRO A 159 0.68 -14.79 -15.63
C PRO A 159 -0.26 -13.95 -14.76
N ALA A 160 -0.30 -12.64 -15.00
CA ALA A 160 -1.27 -11.78 -14.35
C ALA A 160 -2.68 -12.21 -14.79
N GLU A 161 -3.62 -12.30 -13.85
CA GLU A 161 -5.01 -12.57 -14.15
C GLU A 161 -5.69 -11.32 -14.73
N ASP A 162 -6.72 -11.52 -15.55
CA ASP A 162 -7.56 -10.42 -16.05
C ASP A 162 -8.36 -9.83 -14.89
N ALA A 163 -7.91 -8.67 -14.41
CA ALA A 163 -8.50 -7.99 -13.27
C ALA A 163 -9.91 -7.46 -13.58
N ILE A 164 -10.86 -7.76 -12.70
CA ILE A 164 -12.15 -7.06 -12.67
C ILE A 164 -12.01 -5.94 -11.67
N VAL A 165 -11.68 -4.78 -12.20
CA VAL A 165 -11.36 -3.60 -11.40
C VAL A 165 -12.58 -3.09 -10.66
N PHE A 166 -12.36 -2.64 -9.43
CA PHE A 166 -13.37 -1.83 -8.73
C PHE A 166 -13.37 -0.41 -9.29
N THR A 167 -14.55 0.19 -9.35
CA THR A 167 -14.71 1.62 -9.69
C THR A 167 -15.41 2.33 -8.53
N SER A 168 -15.56 3.64 -8.58
CA SER A 168 -16.34 4.38 -7.58
C SER A 168 -17.78 3.83 -7.44
N LEU A 169 -18.36 3.27 -8.51
CA LEU A 169 -19.67 2.61 -8.54
C LEU A 169 -19.71 1.22 -7.88
N SER A 170 -18.54 0.63 -7.60
CA SER A 170 -18.43 -0.64 -6.87
C SER A 170 -18.67 -0.46 -5.36
N THR A 171 -18.67 0.77 -4.87
CA THR A 171 -18.85 1.10 -3.45
C THR A 171 -20.26 0.74 -3.00
N GLY A 172 -20.36 -0.11 -1.98
CA GLY A 172 -21.61 -0.42 -1.29
C GLY A 172 -21.93 0.60 -0.21
N ASP A 173 -22.81 0.22 0.72
CA ASP A 173 -23.15 1.09 1.84
C ASP A 173 -21.90 1.42 2.68
N ILE A 174 -21.77 2.69 3.02
CA ILE A 174 -20.78 3.19 3.98
C ILE A 174 -21.51 3.36 5.30
N LEU A 175 -21.11 2.57 6.29
CA LEU A 175 -21.75 2.52 7.59
C LEU A 175 -20.86 3.20 8.61
N ILE A 176 -21.47 4.06 9.43
CA ILE A 176 -20.84 4.65 10.61
C ILE A 176 -21.60 4.13 11.82
N ASP A 177 -20.86 3.52 12.75
CA ASP A 177 -21.46 2.84 13.93
C ASP A 177 -22.47 1.76 13.53
N GLY A 178 -22.16 1.06 12.43
CA GLY A 178 -22.97 -0.03 11.88
C GLY A 178 -24.26 0.41 11.20
N GLN A 179 -24.49 1.72 10.99
CA GLN A 179 -25.70 2.25 10.36
C GLN A 179 -25.38 3.12 9.15
N ALA A 180 -26.20 3.00 8.10
CA ALA A 180 -26.22 3.97 7.01
C ALA A 180 -26.95 5.23 7.49
N LYS A 181 -26.23 6.31 7.71
CA LYS A 181 -26.81 7.56 8.22
C LYS A 181 -27.38 8.38 7.05
N ALA A 182 -28.68 8.66 7.08
CA ALA A 182 -29.37 9.41 6.03
C ALA A 182 -28.70 10.79 5.79
N GLY A 183 -28.53 11.17 4.52
CA GLY A 183 -27.90 12.45 4.16
C GLY A 183 -26.37 12.48 4.21
N MET A 184 -25.70 11.43 4.68
CA MET A 184 -24.25 11.28 4.55
C MET A 184 -23.92 10.72 3.17
N CYS A 185 -23.66 11.61 2.22
CA CYS A 185 -23.17 11.24 0.90
C CYS A 185 -21.64 11.33 0.91
N VAL A 186 -20.97 10.19 1.06
CA VAL A 186 -19.50 10.11 0.98
C VAL A 186 -19.10 10.00 -0.49
N THR A 187 -18.23 10.89 -0.93
CA THR A 187 -17.82 10.99 -2.35
C THR A 187 -16.43 10.41 -2.60
N GLN A 188 -15.53 10.48 -1.63
CA GLN A 188 -14.17 9.97 -1.75
C GLN A 188 -13.77 9.31 -0.43
N LEU A 189 -12.95 8.26 -0.52
CA LEU A 189 -12.35 7.61 0.62
C LEU A 189 -10.90 7.22 0.31
N ASP A 190 -9.99 7.61 1.18
CA ASP A 190 -8.62 7.14 1.18
C ASP A 190 -8.30 6.46 2.51
N LEU A 191 -7.61 5.33 2.44
CA LEU A 191 -7.05 4.62 3.58
C LEU A 191 -5.56 4.45 3.36
N THR A 192 -4.79 4.56 4.44
CA THR A 192 -3.39 4.18 4.51
C THR A 192 -3.17 3.33 5.75
N ILE A 193 -2.57 2.16 5.57
CA ILE A 193 -2.02 1.32 6.63
C ILE A 193 -0.50 1.35 6.49
N ASP A 194 0.20 1.93 7.47
CA ASP A 194 1.66 2.07 7.49
C ASP A 194 2.24 1.32 8.70
N ASN A 195 3.21 0.44 8.47
CA ASN A 195 3.94 -0.25 9.54
C ASN A 195 5.11 0.57 10.11
N SER A 196 5.35 1.77 9.57
CA SER A 196 6.40 2.71 9.95
C SER A 196 7.76 2.02 10.08
N MET A 197 8.07 1.15 9.11
CA MET A 197 9.27 0.33 9.14
C MET A 197 10.53 1.16 8.95
N GLN A 198 11.64 0.68 9.50
CA GLN A 198 12.95 1.31 9.41
C GLN A 198 14.02 0.32 8.99
N VAL A 199 14.95 0.80 8.16
CA VAL A 199 16.14 0.02 7.79
C VAL A 199 17.15 0.09 8.93
N GLN A 200 17.46 -1.06 9.53
CA GLN A 200 18.52 -1.18 10.52
C GLN A 200 19.86 -1.33 9.80
N LYS A 201 20.67 -0.26 9.85
CA LYS A 201 22.03 -0.28 9.28
C LYS A 201 23.03 -0.85 10.28
N CYS A 202 23.87 -1.77 9.83
CA CYS A 202 24.98 -2.31 10.63
C CYS A 202 26.22 -2.47 9.75
N LEU A 203 27.40 -2.23 10.35
CA LEU A 203 28.68 -2.51 9.71
C LEU A 203 28.87 -4.02 9.56
N ASN A 204 29.66 -4.44 8.56
CA ASN A 204 29.93 -5.85 8.24
C ASN A 204 28.72 -6.65 7.71
N TYR A 205 27.72 -5.96 7.16
CA TYR A 205 26.61 -6.56 6.39
C TYR A 205 26.66 -6.07 4.95
N GLU A 206 26.15 -6.88 4.02
CA GLU A 206 26.01 -6.48 2.62
C GLU A 206 25.16 -5.19 2.54
N ASN A 207 25.62 -4.21 1.76
CA ASN A 207 24.98 -2.89 1.63
C ASN A 207 24.78 -2.12 2.96
N ASN A 208 25.44 -2.55 4.04
CA ASN A 208 25.24 -2.06 5.40
C ASN A 208 23.81 -2.25 5.94
N ILE A 209 23.03 -3.21 5.41
CA ILE A 209 21.67 -3.49 5.86
C ILE A 209 21.64 -4.83 6.61
N SER A 210 21.32 -4.78 7.91
CA SER A 210 21.18 -5.99 8.74
C SER A 210 19.76 -6.54 8.68
N ALA A 211 18.78 -5.64 8.86
CA ALA A 211 17.37 -5.99 8.88
C ALA A 211 16.52 -4.77 8.49
N ILE A 212 15.26 -5.03 8.16
CA ILE A 212 14.20 -4.03 8.16
C ILE A 212 13.33 -4.33 9.38
N LEU A 213 12.95 -3.35 10.17
CA LEU A 213 12.16 -3.56 11.39
C LEU A 213 10.89 -2.73 11.33
N GLU A 214 9.75 -3.37 11.51
CA GLU A 214 8.49 -2.71 11.81
C GLU A 214 8.55 -2.04 13.19
N THR A 215 7.81 -0.94 13.35
CA THR A 215 7.76 -0.22 14.62
C THR A 215 6.35 -0.17 15.16
N LEU A 216 5.46 0.55 14.48
CA LEU A 216 4.09 0.77 14.89
C LEU A 216 3.20 0.78 13.65
N MET A 217 2.16 -0.06 13.66
CA MET A 217 1.11 0.02 12.65
C MET A 217 0.22 1.24 12.91
N LYS A 218 0.10 2.11 11.91
CA LYS A 218 -0.78 3.28 11.90
C LYS A 218 -1.77 3.14 10.76
N GLY A 219 -3.05 3.16 11.10
CA GLY A 219 -4.13 3.32 10.12
C GLY A 219 -4.57 4.77 10.09
N THR A 220 -4.46 5.44 8.94
CA THR A 220 -4.93 6.81 8.74
C THR A 220 -5.68 6.92 7.44
N GLY A 221 -6.44 7.99 7.25
CA GLY A 221 -7.12 8.20 6.00
C GLY A 221 -7.98 9.45 6.01
N ASN A 222 -8.71 9.62 4.92
CA ASN A 222 -9.68 10.69 4.82
C ASN A 222 -10.94 10.19 4.10
N PHE A 223 -12.07 10.82 4.39
CA PHE A 223 -13.27 10.67 3.57
C PHE A 223 -13.94 12.03 3.40
N THR A 224 -14.44 12.28 2.20
CA THR A 224 -15.18 13.51 1.87
C THR A 224 -16.67 13.22 1.93
N VAL A 225 -17.41 14.05 2.64
CA VAL A 225 -18.86 13.85 2.85
C VAL A 225 -19.63 15.16 2.74
N ALA A 226 -20.84 15.07 2.17
CA ALA A 226 -21.78 16.18 2.16
C ALA A 226 -22.14 16.61 3.59
N TRP A 227 -22.26 17.93 3.79
CA TRP A 227 -22.66 18.47 5.07
C TRP A 227 -24.14 18.23 5.32
N SER A 228 -24.44 17.49 6.38
CA SER A 228 -25.79 17.13 6.81
C SER A 228 -25.88 17.22 8.33
N LYS A 229 -27.09 17.07 8.88
CA LYS A 229 -27.27 17.00 10.33
C LYS A 229 -26.43 15.87 10.96
N ASN A 230 -26.41 14.69 10.36
CA ASN A 230 -25.64 13.55 10.84
C ASN A 230 -24.12 13.77 10.70
N THR A 231 -23.70 14.49 9.66
CA THR A 231 -22.30 14.90 9.48
C THR A 231 -21.87 15.91 10.55
N ALA A 232 -22.77 16.83 10.94
CA ALA A 232 -22.51 17.79 12.02
C ALA A 232 -22.42 17.09 13.39
N GLU A 233 -23.25 16.07 13.66
CA GLU A 233 -23.13 15.25 14.86
C GLU A 233 -21.76 14.53 14.91
N LEU A 234 -21.31 13.98 13.78
CA LEU A 234 -19.98 13.38 13.69
C LEU A 234 -18.84 14.40 13.91
N TYR A 235 -19.03 15.63 13.46
CA TYR A 235 -18.09 16.73 13.68
C TYR A 235 -17.93 17.05 15.18
N GLU A 236 -18.97 16.90 16.01
CA GLU A 236 -18.88 17.13 17.46
C GLU A 236 -18.03 16.06 18.17
N ASN A 237 -18.04 14.81 17.68
CA ASN A 237 -17.26 13.71 18.27
C ASN A 237 -15.76 13.99 18.35
N GLN A 238 -15.23 14.84 17.46
CA GLN A 238 -13.81 15.21 17.48
C GLN A 238 -13.42 15.99 18.74
N PHE A 239 -14.33 16.77 19.34
CA PHE A 239 -14.06 17.56 20.55
C PHE A 239 -14.22 16.74 21.82
N LEU A 240 -15.06 15.71 21.77
CA LEU A 240 -15.29 14.77 22.88
C LEU A 240 -14.33 13.58 22.84
N ASN A 241 -13.55 13.46 21.77
CA ASN A 241 -12.69 12.30 21.48
C ASN A 241 -13.48 10.98 21.51
N GLU A 242 -14.73 11.03 21.05
CA GLU A 242 -15.62 9.89 20.97
C GLU A 242 -15.27 9.07 19.72
N PRO A 243 -14.86 7.79 19.88
CA PRO A 243 -14.49 6.98 18.74
C PRO A 243 -15.72 6.55 17.94
N ILE A 244 -15.55 6.40 16.63
CA ILE A 244 -16.55 5.85 15.72
C ILE A 244 -16.04 4.56 15.09
N SER A 245 -16.95 3.74 14.56
CA SER A 245 -16.60 2.70 13.59
C SER A 245 -16.93 3.15 12.18
N LEU A 246 -16.11 2.76 11.21
CA LEU A 246 -16.35 2.96 9.78
C LEU A 246 -16.27 1.62 9.07
N GLN A 247 -17.31 1.29 8.31
CA GLN A 247 -17.33 0.13 7.42
C GLN A 247 -17.70 0.57 6.03
N TYR A 248 -17.01 0.03 5.04
CA TYR A 248 -17.40 0.19 3.64
C TYR A 248 -17.08 -1.08 2.88
N SER A 249 -17.68 -1.19 1.70
CA SER A 249 -17.49 -2.37 0.88
C SER A 249 -17.33 -2.05 -0.59
N LEU A 250 -16.59 -2.91 -1.29
CA LEU A 250 -16.35 -2.84 -2.71
C LEU A 250 -16.84 -4.15 -3.33
N LYS A 251 -17.80 -4.07 -4.24
CA LYS A 251 -18.38 -5.22 -4.95
C LYS A 251 -18.07 -5.15 -6.44
N ASP A 252 -17.53 -6.22 -6.98
CA ASP A 252 -17.21 -6.32 -8.40
C ASP A 252 -18.48 -6.65 -9.22
N ASN A 253 -18.36 -6.65 -10.54
CA ASN A 253 -19.48 -6.95 -11.43
C ASN A 253 -19.91 -8.44 -11.43
N LYS A 254 -19.08 -9.34 -10.88
CA LYS A 254 -19.38 -10.77 -10.72
C LYS A 254 -20.05 -11.08 -9.37
N GLY A 255 -20.06 -10.12 -8.44
CA GLY A 255 -20.63 -10.25 -7.11
C GLY A 255 -19.64 -10.62 -6.01
N ASN A 256 -18.32 -10.71 -6.30
CA ASN A 256 -17.32 -10.81 -5.24
C ASN A 256 -17.22 -9.47 -4.51
N LYS A 257 -16.99 -9.52 -3.21
CA LYS A 257 -17.03 -8.34 -2.35
C LYS A 257 -15.87 -8.34 -1.36
N TYR A 258 -15.23 -7.19 -1.21
CA TYR A 258 -14.46 -6.87 -0.02
C TYR A 258 -15.29 -6.01 0.93
N THR A 259 -15.21 -6.28 2.23
CA THR A 259 -15.71 -5.39 3.27
C THR A 259 -14.54 -4.99 4.15
N LEU A 260 -14.23 -3.70 4.19
CA LEU A 260 -13.27 -3.17 5.16
C LEU A 260 -14.02 -2.64 6.37
N LEU A 261 -13.58 -3.07 7.56
CA LEU A 261 -14.05 -2.59 8.84
C LEU A 261 -12.90 -1.94 9.60
N LEU A 262 -13.11 -0.68 9.97
CA LEU A 262 -12.29 0.10 10.87
C LEU A 262 -13.08 0.26 12.18
N PRO A 263 -12.84 -0.61 13.18
CA PRO A 263 -13.75 -0.74 14.32
C PRO A 263 -13.74 0.48 15.25
N LYS A 264 -12.59 1.16 15.37
CA LYS A 264 -12.42 2.28 16.28
C LYS A 264 -11.52 3.34 15.65
N LEU A 265 -12.10 4.50 15.39
CA LEU A 265 -11.46 5.65 14.73
C LEU A 265 -11.70 6.91 15.53
N THR A 266 -10.69 7.77 15.63
CA THR A 266 -10.89 9.19 15.95
C THR A 266 -10.94 9.97 14.65
N VAL A 267 -11.79 10.99 14.59
CA VAL A 267 -11.98 11.82 13.40
C VAL A 267 -11.65 13.27 13.70
N SER A 268 -11.25 14.03 12.67
CA SER A 268 -11.14 15.48 12.73
C SER A 268 -11.45 16.10 11.37
N ALA A 269 -12.22 17.19 11.38
CA ALA A 269 -12.61 17.93 10.20
C ALA A 269 -12.82 19.41 10.52
N PRO A 270 -12.65 20.31 9.53
CA PRO A 270 -13.13 21.68 9.63
C PRO A 270 -14.64 21.76 9.37
N LEU A 271 -15.27 22.86 9.83
CA LEU A 271 -16.60 23.24 9.35
C LEU A 271 -16.51 23.59 7.85
N PRO A 272 -17.49 23.17 7.03
CA PRO A 272 -17.51 23.52 5.62
C PRO A 272 -17.85 24.99 5.40
N SER A 273 -17.39 25.55 4.29
CA SER A 273 -17.76 26.89 3.83
C SER A 273 -17.95 26.89 2.32
N GLY A 274 -18.85 27.73 1.80
CA GLY A 274 -19.14 27.83 0.36
C GLY A 274 -20.08 28.99 0.06
N GLY A 275 -20.21 29.32 -1.23
CA GLY A 275 -21.16 30.31 -1.73
C GLY A 275 -22.59 29.79 -1.72
N ALA A 276 -23.56 30.68 -1.99
CA ALA A 276 -24.98 30.35 -1.94
C ALA A 276 -25.44 29.28 -2.95
N GLY A 277 -24.65 29.01 -4.01
CA GLY A 277 -24.93 27.99 -5.01
C GLY A 277 -24.23 26.65 -4.76
N ASP A 278 -23.41 26.54 -3.72
CA ASP A 278 -22.55 25.38 -3.50
C ASP A 278 -23.22 24.33 -2.63
N VAL A 279 -23.01 23.05 -2.98
CA VAL A 279 -23.26 21.95 -2.05
C VAL A 279 -22.09 21.88 -1.09
N LEU A 280 -22.36 22.13 0.19
CA LEU A 280 -21.33 22.09 1.22
C LEU A 280 -20.85 20.65 1.45
N ASN A 281 -19.55 20.45 1.37
CA ASN A 281 -18.85 19.21 1.69
C ASN A 281 -17.73 19.50 2.68
N THR A 282 -17.37 18.52 3.50
CA THR A 282 -16.17 18.58 4.33
C THR A 282 -15.38 17.28 4.22
N GLN A 283 -14.08 17.36 4.46
CA GLN A 283 -13.19 16.21 4.51
C GLN A 283 -12.88 15.89 5.98
N PHE A 284 -13.25 14.70 6.40
CA PHE A 284 -12.83 14.15 7.68
C PHE A 284 -11.52 13.38 7.48
N SER A 285 -10.51 13.78 8.23
CA SER A 285 -9.36 12.93 8.50
C SER A 285 -9.69 11.95 9.63
N PHE A 286 -9.17 10.73 9.56
CA PHE A 286 -9.34 9.76 10.63
C PHE A 286 -8.04 9.05 10.97
N THR A 287 -7.94 8.57 12.21
CA THR A 287 -6.87 7.71 12.71
C THR A 287 -7.46 6.51 13.44
N VAL A 288 -6.99 5.31 13.10
CA VAL A 288 -7.35 4.07 13.77
C VAL A 288 -6.77 4.06 15.18
N ALA A 289 -7.57 3.68 16.17
CA ALA A 289 -7.19 3.64 17.58
C ALA A 289 -7.52 2.28 18.20
N ASP A 290 -6.61 1.72 19.00
CA ASP A 290 -6.73 0.56 19.90
C ASP A 290 -7.26 -0.78 19.34
N GLU A 291 -7.95 -0.81 18.19
CA GLU A 291 -8.55 -2.00 17.60
C GLU A 291 -8.15 -2.16 16.14
N ALA A 292 -7.72 -3.37 15.79
CA ALA A 292 -7.19 -3.69 14.48
C ALA A 292 -8.25 -3.60 13.37
N PRO A 293 -7.94 -2.93 12.24
CA PRO A 293 -8.74 -3.01 11.03
C PRO A 293 -8.85 -4.46 10.53
N THR A 294 -9.95 -4.75 9.83
CA THR A 294 -10.13 -6.03 9.14
C THR A 294 -10.61 -5.82 7.72
N LEU A 295 -10.08 -6.63 6.80
CA LEU A 295 -10.58 -6.75 5.43
C LEU A 295 -11.16 -8.15 5.26
N THR A 296 -12.41 -8.23 4.84
CA THR A 296 -13.13 -9.50 4.67
C THR A 296 -13.44 -9.74 3.20
N ARG A 297 -13.04 -10.90 2.68
CA ARG A 297 -13.42 -11.45 1.38
C ARG A 297 -14.76 -12.13 1.47
N ILE A 298 -15.65 -11.82 0.53
CA ILE A 298 -16.94 -12.48 0.37
C ILE A 298 -16.99 -12.90 -1.10
N PRO A 299 -16.62 -14.15 -1.42
CA PRO A 299 -16.72 -14.63 -2.79
C PRO A 299 -18.18 -14.70 -3.21
N VAL A 300 -18.43 -14.56 -4.51
CA VAL A 300 -19.76 -14.84 -5.06
C VAL A 300 -20.19 -16.26 -4.65
N ALA A 301 -21.43 -16.42 -4.18
CA ALA A 301 -21.97 -17.74 -3.89
C ALA A 301 -21.92 -18.59 -5.16
N ALA A 302 -21.33 -19.79 -5.07
CA ALA A 302 -21.39 -20.74 -6.17
C ALA A 302 -22.88 -21.04 -6.48
N PRO A 303 -23.29 -21.04 -7.76
CA PRO A 303 -24.67 -21.32 -8.15
C PRO A 303 -25.14 -22.72 -7.72
#